data_AF-A0A9X1GDJ9-F1
#
_entry.id   AF-A0A9X1GDJ9-F1
#
_cell.length_a   1.000
_cell.length_b   1.000
_cell.length_c   1.000
_cell.angle_alpha   90.00
_cell.angle_beta   90.00
_cell.angle_gamma   90.00
#
_symmetry.space_group_name_H-M   'P 1'
#
loop_
_entity.id
_entity.type
_entity.pdbx_description
1 polymer ?
#
loop_
_entity_poly.entity_id
_entity_poly.type
_entity_poly.pdbx_seq_one_letter_code
_entity_poly.pdbx_strand_id
1 'polypeptide(L)'
;MDKRFSSIDDIMNSDLFDQIVAPSRKQKQVFYDPEVESFMEIVKFYQENGREPEKTNDFARLSERTLASRLIGIRKNPDRIAKLKKYDDVGLLAPSKKFDKEIKSLDDILNFGSSELLGDLAQSDSEKSIFNTSRFRE
;
A
#
# COMPACT_ATOMS: atom_id res chain seq x y z
N MET A 1 29.73 31.71 -29.24
CA MET A 1 29.80 33.18 -29.16
C MET A 1 28.65 33.67 -28.30
N ASP A 2 28.94 34.32 -27.19
CA ASP A 2 27.91 34.93 -26.34
C ASP A 2 27.32 36.15 -27.07
N LYS A 3 26.01 36.15 -27.33
CA LYS A 3 25.31 37.29 -27.93
C LYS A 3 25.31 38.44 -26.91
N ARG A 4 26.04 39.52 -27.21
CA ARG A 4 26.03 40.76 -26.42
C ARG A 4 25.00 41.70 -27.02
N PHE A 5 23.95 42.00 -26.27
CA PHE A 5 22.92 42.97 -26.66
C PHE A 5 23.42 44.39 -26.38
N SER A 6 23.19 45.29 -27.34
CA SER A 6 23.74 46.66 -27.27
C SER A 6 22.72 47.73 -26.89
N SER A 7 21.42 47.39 -26.88
CA SER A 7 20.32 48.27 -26.46
C SER A 7 19.16 47.45 -25.86
N ILE A 8 18.25 48.11 -25.15
CA ILE A 8 17.02 47.48 -24.64
C ILE A 8 16.11 47.05 -25.79
N ASP A 9 16.02 47.84 -26.87
CA ASP A 9 15.25 47.47 -28.06
C ASP A 9 15.79 46.20 -28.73
N ASP A 10 17.11 45.98 -28.66
CA ASP A 10 17.77 44.78 -29.19
C ASP A 10 17.42 43.53 -28.36
N ILE A 11 17.23 43.69 -27.05
CA ILE A 11 16.72 42.63 -26.18
C ILE A 11 15.26 42.33 -26.50
N MET A 12 14.41 43.37 -26.58
CA MET A 12 12.96 43.20 -26.77
C MET A 12 12.58 42.63 -28.14
N ASN A 13 13.40 42.87 -29.18
CA ASN A 13 13.19 42.29 -30.51
C ASN A 13 13.94 40.95 -30.70
N SER A 14 14.54 40.38 -29.64
CA SER A 14 15.25 39.11 -29.72
C SER A 14 14.32 37.91 -29.52
N ASP A 15 14.61 36.80 -30.20
CA ASP A 15 13.92 35.52 -30.01
C ASP A 15 13.92 35.05 -28.54
N LEU A 16 14.93 35.47 -27.78
CA LEU A 16 15.08 35.15 -26.37
C LEU A 16 14.02 35.85 -25.52
N PHE A 17 13.67 37.09 -25.86
CA PHE A 17 12.59 37.82 -25.18
C PHE A 17 11.24 37.15 -25.42
N ASP A 18 10.95 36.79 -26.67
CA ASP A 18 9.73 36.06 -27.03
C ASP A 18 9.64 34.71 -26.30
N GLN A 19 10.76 34.00 -26.14
CA GLN A 19 10.81 32.74 -25.41
C GLN A 19 10.54 32.90 -23.90
N ILE A 20 11.00 33.99 -23.30
CA ILE A 20 10.83 34.27 -21.86
C ILE A 20 9.43 34.80 -21.55
N VAL A 21 8.89 35.66 -22.43
CA VAL A 21 7.55 36.25 -22.26
C VAL A 21 6.45 35.30 -22.74
N ALA A 22 6.79 34.29 -23.54
CA ALA A 22 5.85 33.26 -23.94
C ALA A 22 5.18 32.65 -22.70
N PRO A 23 3.84 32.59 -22.66
CA PRO A 23 3.14 31.97 -21.54
C PRO A 23 3.60 30.53 -21.42
N SER A 24 3.94 30.10 -20.19
CA SER A 24 4.35 28.72 -19.95
C SER A 24 3.26 27.80 -20.50
N ARG A 25 3.67 26.87 -21.37
CA ARG A 25 2.73 25.88 -21.92
C ARG A 25 2.16 25.13 -20.73
N LYS A 26 0.90 25.42 -20.37
CA LYS A 26 0.18 24.67 -19.36
C LYS A 26 0.23 23.21 -19.81
N GLN A 27 1.00 22.40 -19.09
CA GLN A 27 1.02 20.97 -19.34
C GLN A 27 -0.43 20.51 -19.25
N LYS A 28 -0.91 19.81 -20.30
CA LYS A 28 -2.26 19.26 -20.29
C LYS A 28 -2.36 18.37 -19.06
N GLN A 29 -3.05 18.84 -18.04
CA GLN A 29 -3.31 18.07 -16.85
C GLN A 29 -4.23 16.94 -17.29
N VAL A 30 -3.67 15.76 -17.49
CA VAL A 30 -4.47 14.58 -17.76
C VAL A 30 -5.15 14.26 -16.44
N PHE A 31 -6.45 14.52 -16.36
CA PHE A 31 -7.26 14.16 -15.21
C PHE A 31 -7.40 12.64 -15.18
N TYR A 32 -6.43 11.97 -14.58
CA TYR A 32 -6.65 10.63 -14.05
C TYR A 32 -7.48 10.76 -12.78
N ASP A 33 -8.37 9.79 -12.57
CA ASP A 33 -9.08 9.67 -11.31
C ASP A 33 -8.03 9.39 -10.21
N PRO A 34 -7.83 10.31 -9.24
CA PRO A 34 -6.75 10.19 -8.26
C PRO A 34 -6.88 8.91 -7.42
N GLU A 35 -8.09 8.37 -7.30
CA GLU A 35 -8.34 7.12 -6.61
C GLU A 35 -7.85 5.91 -7.39
N VAL A 36 -7.95 5.94 -8.72
CA VAL A 36 -7.43 4.88 -9.60
C VAL A 36 -5.91 4.89 -9.55
N GLU A 37 -5.29 6.07 -9.66
CA GLU A 37 -3.84 6.21 -9.54
C GLU A 37 -3.32 5.69 -8.20
N SER A 38 -3.99 6.07 -7.11
CA SER A 38 -3.66 5.61 -5.75
C SER A 38 -3.82 4.09 -5.58
N PHE A 39 -4.76 3.46 -6.29
CA PHE A 39 -4.92 2.01 -6.28
C PHE A 39 -3.85 1.31 -7.12
N MET A 40 -3.46 1.90 -8.25
CA MET A 40 -2.38 1.38 -9.08
C MET A 40 -1.03 1.39 -8.36
N GLU A 41 -0.78 2.33 -7.46
CA GLU A 41 0.38 2.29 -6.56
C GLU A 41 0.40 1.01 -5.70
N ILE A 42 -0.76 0.59 -5.19
CA ILE A 42 -0.90 -0.63 -4.37
C ILE A 42 -0.67 -1.88 -5.24
N VAL A 43 -1.23 -1.91 -6.44
CA VAL A 43 -1.02 -3.02 -7.39
C VAL A 43 0.45 -3.13 -7.77
N LYS A 44 1.12 -2.01 -8.04
CA LYS A 44 2.56 -1.97 -8.32
C LYS A 44 3.38 -2.50 -7.14
N PHE A 45 3.05 -2.09 -5.91
CA PHE A 45 3.69 -2.64 -4.71
C PHE A 45 3.54 -4.16 -4.64
N TYR A 46 2.35 -4.69 -4.93
CA TYR A 46 2.11 -6.14 -4.96
C TYR A 46 2.95 -6.84 -6.04
N GLN A 47 3.04 -6.26 -7.24
CA GLN A 47 3.85 -6.81 -8.34
C GLN A 47 5.35 -6.84 -8.00
N GLU A 48 5.87 -5.81 -7.32
CA GLU A 48 7.28 -5.71 -6.95
C GLU A 48 7.65 -6.62 -5.77
N ASN A 49 6.75 -6.78 -4.79
CA ASN A 49 7.05 -7.49 -3.54
C ASN A 49 6.42 -8.90 -3.47
N GLY A 50 5.53 -9.25 -4.38
CA GLY A 50 4.78 -10.51 -4.38
C GLY A 50 3.79 -10.67 -3.21
N ARG A 51 3.52 -9.59 -2.47
CA ARG A 51 2.66 -9.60 -1.27
C ARG A 51 1.89 -8.29 -1.12
N GLU A 52 0.82 -8.33 -0.33
CA GLU A 52 0.05 -7.13 0.02
C GLU A 52 0.84 -6.23 0.98
N PRO A 53 0.61 -4.91 0.95
CA PRO A 53 1.19 -4.00 1.93
C PRO A 53 0.59 -4.25 3.32
N GLU A 54 1.46 -4.29 4.33
CA GLU A 54 1.09 -4.58 5.71
C GLU A 54 1.20 -3.34 6.61
N LYS A 55 0.47 -3.38 7.73
CA LYS A 55 0.61 -2.37 8.78
C LYS A 55 1.82 -2.70 9.64
N THR A 56 2.92 -2.04 9.33
CA THR A 56 4.18 -2.21 10.07
C THR A 56 4.49 -0.97 10.93
N ASN A 57 5.20 -1.16 12.04
CA ASN A 57 5.67 -0.07 12.91
C ASN A 57 7.10 0.40 12.58
N ASP A 58 7.78 -0.30 11.67
CA ASP A 58 9.13 0.01 11.22
C ASP A 58 9.16 1.32 10.43
N PHE A 59 10.01 2.26 10.85
CA PHE A 59 10.15 3.57 10.22
C PHE A 59 10.62 3.47 8.76
N ALA A 60 11.40 2.45 8.40
CA ALA A 60 11.85 2.23 7.02
C ALA A 60 10.71 1.81 6.06
N ARG A 61 9.59 1.30 6.59
CA ARG A 61 8.43 0.79 5.82
C ARG A 61 7.19 1.68 5.97
N LEU A 62 7.38 2.96 6.27
CA LEU A 62 6.29 3.90 6.50
C LEU A 62 5.41 4.12 5.25
N SER A 63 6.01 4.05 4.06
CA SER A 63 5.30 4.07 2.77
C SER A 63 4.33 2.90 2.64
N GLU A 64 4.80 1.70 2.97
CA GLU A 64 3.98 0.48 2.97
C GLU A 64 2.80 0.58 3.93
N ARG A 65 3.02 1.09 5.15
CA ARG A 65 1.94 1.30 6.13
C ARG A 65 0.82 2.18 5.58
N THR A 66 1.18 3.17 4.77
CA THR A 66 0.23 4.08 4.12
C THR A 66 -0.58 3.34 3.05
N LEU A 67 0.09 2.56 2.19
CA LEU A 67 -0.56 1.71 1.19
C LEU A 67 -1.50 0.68 1.84
N ALA A 68 -1.08 0.04 2.92
CA ALA A 68 -1.87 -0.91 3.69
C ALA A 68 -3.16 -0.29 4.24
N SER A 69 -3.03 0.89 4.86
CA SER A 69 -4.18 1.63 5.42
C SER A 69 -5.17 2.03 4.33
N ARG A 70 -4.65 2.42 3.15
CA ARG A 70 -5.46 2.76 1.99
C ARG A 70 -6.21 1.54 1.44
N LEU A 71 -5.53 0.41 1.27
CA LEU A 71 -6.14 -0.86 0.82
C LEU A 71 -7.28 -1.29 1.76
N ILE A 72 -7.05 -1.23 3.08
CA ILE A 72 -8.08 -1.49 4.09
C ILE A 72 -9.27 -0.54 3.93
N GLY A 73 -9.02 0.75 3.70
CA GLY A 73 -10.07 1.74 3.49
C GLY A 73 -10.88 1.50 2.21
N ILE A 74 -10.26 0.97 1.16
CA ILE A 74 -10.97 0.57 -0.08
C ILE A 74 -11.86 -0.64 0.21
N ARG A 75 -11.30 -1.69 0.82
CA ARG A 75 -12.03 -2.94 1.17
C ARG A 75 -13.22 -2.72 2.12
N LYS A 76 -13.23 -1.63 2.89
CA LYS A 76 -14.34 -1.26 3.78
C LYS A 76 -15.53 -0.61 3.08
N ASN A 77 -15.36 -0.07 1.87
CA ASN A 77 -16.41 0.66 1.17
C ASN A 77 -16.78 -0.06 -0.14
N PRO A 78 -17.99 -0.62 -0.25
CA PRO A 78 -18.41 -1.39 -1.43
C PRO A 78 -18.43 -0.55 -2.71
N ASP A 79 -18.72 0.75 -2.63
CA ASP A 79 -18.77 1.64 -3.81
C ASP A 79 -17.37 1.81 -4.41
N ARG A 80 -16.36 1.95 -3.54
CA ARG A 80 -14.95 2.06 -3.93
C ARG A 80 -14.46 0.76 -4.57
N ILE A 81 -14.86 -0.38 -4.00
CA ILE A 81 -14.57 -1.70 -4.57
C ILE A 81 -15.17 -1.82 -5.96
N ALA A 82 -16.46 -1.50 -6.14
CA ALA A 82 -17.13 -1.58 -7.43
C ALA A 82 -16.45 -0.71 -8.50
N LYS A 83 -16.03 0.51 -8.13
CA LYS A 83 -15.33 1.44 -9.01
C LYS A 83 -13.94 0.93 -9.43
N LEU A 84 -13.19 0.34 -8.50
CA LEU A 84 -11.81 -0.10 -8.71
C LEU A 84 -11.68 -1.54 -9.21
N LYS A 85 -12.75 -2.34 -9.15
CA LYS A 85 -12.77 -3.75 -9.57
C LYS A 85 -12.25 -3.99 -10.99
N LYS A 86 -12.50 -3.05 -11.90
CA LYS A 86 -12.03 -3.11 -13.30
C LYS A 86 -10.51 -2.94 -13.47
N TYR A 87 -9.81 -2.51 -12.43
CA TYR A 87 -8.36 -2.34 -12.41
C TYR A 87 -7.67 -3.38 -11.51
N ASP A 88 -8.43 -4.29 -10.91
CA ASP A 88 -7.92 -5.27 -9.96
C ASP A 88 -7.58 -6.60 -10.65
N ASP A 89 -6.45 -6.62 -11.35
CA ASP A 89 -5.97 -7.82 -12.05
C ASP A 89 -5.39 -8.88 -11.11
N VAL A 90 -4.98 -8.46 -9.91
CA VAL A 90 -4.28 -9.28 -8.91
C VAL A 90 -5.21 -9.83 -7.81
N GLY A 91 -6.48 -9.40 -7.78
CA GLY A 91 -7.47 -9.88 -6.82
C GLY A 91 -7.35 -9.27 -5.42
N LEU A 92 -6.76 -8.08 -5.29
CA LEU A 92 -6.59 -7.37 -4.02
C LEU A 92 -7.94 -6.91 -3.41
N LEU A 93 -8.98 -6.76 -4.20
CA LEU A 93 -10.29 -6.32 -3.73
C LEU A 93 -11.24 -7.48 -3.42
N ALA A 94 -10.79 -8.73 -3.63
CA ALA A 94 -11.53 -9.88 -3.19
C ALA A 94 -11.77 -9.79 -1.67
N PRO A 95 -12.97 -10.17 -1.18
CA PRO A 95 -13.20 -10.24 0.25
C PRO A 95 -12.11 -11.13 0.84
N SER A 96 -11.38 -10.61 1.83
CA SER A 96 -10.43 -11.43 2.59
C SER A 96 -11.17 -12.70 2.97
N LYS A 97 -10.60 -13.87 2.70
CA LYS A 97 -11.11 -15.13 3.25
C LYS A 97 -11.14 -14.94 4.76
N LYS A 98 -12.29 -14.52 5.29
CA LYS A 98 -12.55 -14.66 6.71
C LYS A 98 -12.42 -16.15 6.93
N PHE A 99 -11.84 -16.54 8.05
CA PHE A 99 -11.92 -17.93 8.45
C PHE A 99 -13.42 -18.21 8.67
N ASP A 100 -14.11 -18.63 7.62
CA ASP A 100 -15.55 -18.92 7.61
C ASP A 100 -15.85 -20.17 8.46
N LYS A 101 -14.79 -20.82 8.96
CA LYS A 101 -14.89 -21.85 9.98
C LYS A 101 -15.11 -21.17 11.33
N GLU A 102 -16.36 -21.22 11.74
CA GLU A 102 -16.77 -21.02 13.12
C GLU A 102 -15.87 -21.85 14.03
N ILE A 103 -15.18 -21.20 14.97
CA ILE A 103 -14.33 -21.86 15.95
C ILE A 103 -15.26 -22.59 16.92
N LYS A 104 -15.36 -23.91 16.80
CA LYS A 104 -16.27 -24.74 17.62
C LYS A 104 -15.54 -25.41 18.78
N SER A 105 -14.24 -25.58 18.65
CA SER A 105 -13.41 -26.32 19.60
C SER A 105 -12.03 -25.69 19.77
N LEU A 106 -11.35 -26.09 20.84
CA LEU A 106 -9.96 -25.71 21.07
C LEU A 106 -9.03 -26.23 19.97
N ASP A 107 -9.34 -27.41 19.41
CA ASP A 107 -8.58 -28.00 18.31
C ASP A 107 -8.66 -27.16 17.03
N ASP A 108 -9.79 -26.47 16.79
CA ASP A 108 -9.90 -25.53 15.67
C ASP A 108 -8.93 -24.36 15.82
N ILE A 109 -8.77 -23.83 17.03
CA ILE A 109 -7.83 -22.73 17.32
C ILE A 109 -6.39 -23.18 17.10
N LEU A 110 -6.04 -24.39 17.55
CA LEU A 110 -4.69 -24.93 17.42
C LEU A 110 -4.31 -25.25 15.97
N ASN A 111 -5.29 -25.70 15.16
CA ASN A 111 -5.06 -26.05 13.76
C ASN A 111 -5.15 -24.86 12.81
N PHE A 112 -5.94 -23.83 13.12
CA PHE A 112 -6.13 -22.65 12.26
C PHE A 112 -5.40 -21.39 12.75
N GLY A 113 -4.92 -21.38 13.99
CA GLY A 113 -4.15 -20.27 14.55
C GLY A 113 -2.80 -20.11 13.86
N SER A 114 -2.34 -18.87 13.71
CA SER A 114 -1.04 -18.61 13.10
C SER A 114 0.10 -19.06 14.03
N SER A 115 1.16 -19.61 13.43
CA SER A 115 2.37 -20.02 14.15
C SER A 115 3.05 -18.86 14.89
N GLU A 116 2.85 -17.62 14.44
CA GLU A 116 3.32 -16.41 15.15
C GLU A 116 2.54 -16.12 16.43
N LEU A 117 1.26 -16.48 16.49
CA LEU A 117 0.42 -16.33 17.68
C LEU A 117 0.59 -17.50 18.64
N LEU A 118 0.66 -18.72 18.11
CA LEU A 118 0.74 -19.95 18.89
C LEU A 118 2.17 -20.34 19.26
N GLY A 119 3.18 -19.79 18.61
CA GLY A 119 4.55 -20.32 18.66
C GLY A 119 4.66 -21.65 17.93
N ASP A 120 5.89 -22.16 17.76
CA ASP A 120 6.15 -23.47 17.16
C ASP A 120 5.78 -24.61 18.13
N LEU A 121 4.47 -24.76 18.36
CA LEU A 121 3.87 -25.70 19.29
C LEU A 121 3.93 -27.15 18.79
N ALA A 122 4.17 -27.35 17.50
CA ALA A 122 4.16 -28.66 16.85
C ALA A 122 5.46 -29.45 17.06
N GLN A 123 6.53 -28.83 17.59
CA GLN A 123 7.85 -29.45 17.72
C GLN A 123 8.37 -29.59 19.17
N SER A 124 7.67 -29.08 20.19
CA SER A 124 8.19 -29.13 21.58
C SER A 124 7.62 -30.30 22.39
N ASP A 125 8.32 -31.43 22.41
CA ASP A 125 8.07 -32.59 23.27
C ASP A 125 8.47 -32.40 24.76
N SER A 126 8.56 -31.16 25.28
CA SER A 126 8.97 -30.96 26.68
C SER A 126 8.31 -29.78 27.39
N GLU A 127 7.38 -30.12 28.29
CA GLU A 127 7.03 -29.53 29.60
C GLU A 127 6.75 -28.02 29.77
N LYS A 128 6.97 -27.18 28.76
CA LYS A 128 6.67 -25.74 28.82
C LYS A 128 5.37 -25.42 28.11
N SER A 129 4.32 -26.16 28.45
CA SER A 129 2.96 -25.70 28.13
C SER A 129 2.77 -24.33 28.78
N ILE A 130 2.36 -23.34 27.99
CA ILE A 130 1.98 -22.01 28.48
C ILE A 130 0.79 -22.05 29.46
N PHE A 131 0.08 -23.18 29.49
CA PHE A 131 -1.00 -23.47 30.44
C PHE A 131 -0.54 -24.29 31.64
N ASN A 132 0.77 -24.47 31.84
CA ASN A 132 1.31 -25.20 32.97
C ASN A 132 1.10 -24.39 34.28
N THR A 133 0.05 -24.73 35.03
CA THR A 133 -0.27 -24.13 36.33
C THR A 133 0.31 -24.93 37.51
N SER A 134 1.24 -25.88 37.28
CA SER A 134 1.83 -26.69 38.36
C SER A 134 2.47 -25.83 39.45
N ARG A 135 2.94 -24.63 39.10
CA ARG A 135 3.49 -23.65 40.06
C ARG A 135 2.46 -23.08 41.05
N PHE A 136 1.17 -23.31 40.84
CA PHE A 136 0.07 -22.79 41.67
C PHE A 136 -0.70 -23.88 42.43
N ARG A 137 -0.27 -25.15 42.38
CA ARG A 137 -0.81 -26.20 43.25
C ARG A 137 0.08 -26.30 44.50
N GLU A 138 -0.40 -25.75 45.62
CA GLU A 138 -0.01 -26.18 46.97
C GLU A 138 -0.68 -27.52 47.33
#